data_AF-A0A4P2Q2G0-F1
#
_entry.id   AF-A0A4P2Q2G0-F1
#
_cell.length_a   1.000
_cell.length_b   1.000
_cell.length_c   1.000
_cell.angle_alpha   90.00
_cell.angle_beta   90.00
_cell.angle_gamma   90.00
#
_symmetry.space_group_name_H-M   'P 1'
#
loop_
_entity.id
_entity.type
_entity.pdbx_description
1 polymer ?
#
loop_
_entity_poly.entity_id
_entity_poly.type
_entity_poly.pdbx_seq_one_letter_code
_entity_poly.pdbx_strand_id
1 'polypeptide(L)'
;MKRFVQLLVFGLCVVFSVSAAYNVFSDNAEVERRAALVACGGDGAAGAPARRAEGEGCRAQMTRMERTPFGQTFEFTTAKRTVDVRCERAFVLLGEYTCRLR
;
A
#
# COMPACT_ATOMS: atom_id res chain seq x y z
N MET A 1 -43.91 5.82 4.30
CA MET A 1 -42.81 6.51 3.57
C MET A 1 -41.60 6.86 4.44
N LYS A 2 -41.74 7.45 5.64
CA LYS A 2 -40.60 7.80 6.51
C LYS A 2 -39.61 6.66 6.79
N ARG A 3 -40.09 5.45 7.11
CA ARG A 3 -39.23 4.29 7.41
C ARG A 3 -38.45 3.77 6.20
N PHE A 4 -39.07 3.77 5.01
CA PHE A 4 -38.40 3.34 3.79
C PHE A 4 -37.26 4.29 3.40
N VAL A 5 -37.52 5.60 3.47
CA VAL A 5 -36.49 6.62 3.24
C VAL A 5 -35.37 6.50 4.28
N GLN A 6 -35.69 6.29 5.55
CA GLN A 6 -34.69 6.11 6.61
C GLN A 6 -33.81 4.87 6.38
N LEU A 7 -34.40 3.75 5.97
CA LEU A 7 -33.66 2.53 5.63
C LEU A 7 -32.78 2.72 4.39
N LEU A 8 -33.26 3.44 3.38
CA LEU A 8 -32.48 3.79 2.20
C LEU A 8 -31.26 4.63 2.56
N VAL A 9 -31.45 5.70 3.35
CA VAL A 9 -30.37 6.57 3.81
C VAL A 9 -29.37 5.79 4.67
N PHE A 10 -29.86 4.97 5.59
CA PHE A 10 -28.99 4.11 6.41
C PHE A 10 -28.18 3.14 5.55
N GLY A 11 -28.82 2.46 4.60
CA GLY A 11 -28.15 1.57 3.65
C GLY A 11 -27.07 2.29 2.86
N LEU A 12 -27.35 3.49 2.35
CA LEU A 12 -26.37 4.33 1.65
C LEU A 12 -25.18 4.69 2.54
N CYS A 13 -25.42 5.08 3.79
CA CYS A 13 -24.35 5.38 4.75
C CYS A 13 -23.46 4.16 5.02
N VAL A 14 -24.05 2.98 5.17
CA VAL A 14 -23.29 1.73 5.37
C VAL A 14 -22.45 1.41 4.13
N VAL A 15 -23.04 1.43 2.94
CA VAL A 15 -22.34 1.14 1.68
C VAL A 15 -21.17 2.11 1.47
N PHE A 16 -21.40 3.40 1.71
CA PHE A 16 -20.34 4.41 1.60
C PHE A 16 -19.20 4.16 2.60
N SER A 17 -19.53 3.85 3.86
CA SER A 17 -18.55 3.59 4.91
C SER A 17 -17.68 2.37 4.59
N VAL A 18 -18.30 1.29 4.13
CA VAL A 18 -17.60 0.06 3.71
C VAL A 18 -16.70 0.33 2.50
N SER A 19 -17.17 1.10 1.53
CA SER A 19 -16.39 1.45 0.33
C SER A 19 -15.17 2.31 0.69
N ALA A 20 -15.33 3.26 1.60
CA ALA A 20 -14.22 4.08 2.09
C ALA A 20 -13.18 3.23 2.84
N ALA A 21 -13.63 2.32 3.71
CA ALA A 21 -12.75 1.39 4.40
C ALA A 21 -11.98 0.51 3.40
N TYR A 22 -12.68 -0.10 2.44
CA TYR A 22 -12.05 -0.92 1.39
C TYR A 22 -11.00 -0.14 0.60
N ASN A 23 -11.30 1.10 0.21
CA ASN A 23 -10.34 1.94 -0.50
C ASN A 23 -9.07 2.17 0.31
N VAL A 24 -9.19 2.53 1.59
CA VAL A 24 -8.02 2.79 2.45
C VAL A 24 -7.19 1.53 2.69
N PHE A 25 -7.84 0.40 2.98
CA PHE A 25 -7.12 -0.84 3.30
C PHE A 25 -6.52 -1.51 2.07
N SER A 26 -7.24 -1.55 0.94
CA SER A 26 -6.74 -2.13 -0.30
C SER A 26 -5.53 -1.36 -0.82
N ASP A 27 -5.58 -0.03 -0.75
CA ASP A 27 -4.46 0.83 -1.16
C ASP A 27 -3.22 0.59 -0.31
N ASN A 28 -3.39 0.37 1.00
CA ASN A 28 -2.28 0.09 1.89
C ASN A 28 -1.60 -1.26 1.59
N ALA A 29 -2.40 -2.31 1.36
CA ALA A 29 -1.90 -3.65 1.08
C ALA A 29 -1.08 -3.69 -0.22
N GLU A 30 -1.50 -2.95 -1.24
CA GLU A 30 -0.76 -2.88 -2.50
C GLU A 30 0.59 -2.17 -2.35
N VAL A 31 0.63 -1.05 -1.61
CA VAL A 31 1.88 -0.32 -1.36
C VAL A 31 2.85 -1.15 -0.55
N GLU A 32 2.39 -1.82 0.50
CA GLU A 32 3.23 -2.69 1.33
C GLU A 32 3.85 -3.83 0.51
N ARG A 33 3.06 -4.46 -0.37
CA ARG A 33 3.55 -5.50 -1.28
C ARG A 33 4.64 -4.97 -2.21
N ARG A 34 4.44 -3.78 -2.80
CA ARG A 34 5.45 -3.13 -3.66
C ARG A 34 6.70 -2.77 -2.86
N ALA A 35 6.54 -2.30 -1.64
CA ALA A 35 7.66 -1.95 -0.77
C ALA A 35 8.49 -3.18 -0.40
N ALA A 36 7.85 -4.31 -0.09
CA ALA A 36 8.51 -5.58 0.16
C ALA A 36 9.30 -6.09 -1.06
N LEU A 37 8.77 -5.92 -2.28
CA LEU A 37 9.49 -6.24 -3.51
C LEU A 37 10.77 -5.41 -3.66
N VAL A 38 10.70 -4.11 -3.38
CA VAL A 38 11.88 -3.22 -3.40
C VAL A 38 12.89 -3.60 -2.33
N ALA A 39 12.44 -3.96 -1.12
CA ALA A 39 13.30 -4.42 -0.05
C ALA A 39 14.10 -5.68 -0.45
N CYS A 40 13.48 -6.54 -1.26
CA CYS A 40 14.09 -7.73 -1.84
C CYS A 40 14.89 -7.49 -3.13
N GLY A 41 15.05 -6.23 -3.57
CA GLY A 41 15.84 -5.87 -4.75
C GLY A 41 15.08 -5.91 -6.07
N GLY A 42 13.74 -5.91 -6.03
CA GLY A 42 12.88 -5.78 -7.19
C GLY A 42 12.55 -4.36 -7.60
N ASP A 43 12.02 -4.22 -8.81
CA ASP A 43 11.49 -2.95 -9.31
C ASP A 43 10.15 -2.63 -8.62
N GLY A 44 10.12 -1.55 -7.82
CA GLY A 44 8.94 -1.08 -7.09
C GLY A 44 8.02 -0.14 -7.86
N ALA A 45 8.21 -0.03 -9.17
CA ALA A 45 7.43 0.83 -10.05
C ALA A 45 6.18 0.12 -10.54
N ALA A 46 5.05 0.85 -10.59
CA ALA A 46 3.80 0.37 -11.14
C ALA A 46 3.99 -0.11 -12.60
N GLY A 47 3.68 -1.37 -12.88
CA GLY A 47 3.80 -1.96 -14.22
C GLY A 47 5.18 -2.52 -14.56
N ALA A 48 6.15 -2.48 -13.65
CA ALA A 48 7.37 -3.27 -13.82
C ALA A 48 7.00 -4.77 -13.76
N PRO A 49 7.37 -5.58 -14.77
CA PRO A 49 7.21 -7.02 -14.65
C PRO A 49 7.98 -7.46 -13.40
N ALA A 50 7.38 -8.32 -12.57
CA ALA A 50 8.02 -8.94 -11.40
C ALA A 50 9.19 -9.83 -11.87
N ARG A 51 10.24 -9.24 -12.45
CA ARG A 51 11.41 -9.94 -12.93
C ARG A 51 12.28 -10.20 -11.72
N ARG A 52 12.17 -11.42 -11.19
CA ARG A 52 13.21 -12.11 -10.40
C ARG A 52 13.67 -11.40 -9.12
N ALA A 53 12.83 -10.60 -8.49
CA ALA A 53 13.07 -10.11 -7.11
C ALA A 53 12.80 -11.19 -6.03
N GLU A 54 12.09 -12.26 -6.40
CA GLU A 54 12.09 -13.55 -5.68
C GLU A 54 13.37 -14.38 -5.95
N GLY A 55 14.44 -13.76 -6.45
CA GLY A 55 15.75 -14.39 -6.50
C GLY A 55 16.23 -14.67 -5.07
N GLU A 56 16.23 -15.94 -4.69
CA GLU A 56 16.75 -16.47 -3.41
C GLU A 56 15.91 -16.24 -2.14
N GLY A 57 14.60 -16.51 -2.15
CA GLY A 57 13.85 -16.72 -0.89
C GLY A 57 13.85 -15.52 0.06
N CYS A 58 13.95 -14.30 -0.49
CA CYS A 58 13.95 -13.09 0.30
C CYS A 58 12.63 -12.94 1.07
N ARG A 59 12.71 -12.99 2.40
CA ARG A 59 11.60 -12.72 3.31
C ARG A 59 11.85 -11.39 3.99
N ALA A 60 11.31 -10.32 3.42
CA ALA A 60 11.31 -9.01 4.04
C ALA A 60 10.25 -8.97 5.14
N GLN A 61 10.66 -8.74 6.39
CA GLN A 61 9.76 -8.57 7.52
C GLN A 61 9.66 -7.08 7.85
N MET A 62 8.46 -6.51 7.73
CA MET A 62 8.21 -5.13 8.08
C MET A 62 8.39 -4.94 9.59
N THR A 63 9.28 -4.03 9.99
CA THR A 63 9.55 -3.70 11.40
C THR A 63 8.90 -2.39 11.80
N ARG A 64 8.80 -1.44 10.87
CA ARG A 64 8.19 -0.13 11.09
C ARG A 64 7.47 0.37 9.84
N MET A 65 6.36 1.06 10.04
CA MET A 65 5.64 1.80 9.01
C MET A 65 5.43 3.23 9.48
N GLU A 66 5.76 4.20 8.64
CA GLU A 66 5.49 5.61 8.86
C GLU A 66 4.70 6.17 7.67
N ARG A 67 3.51 6.72 7.96
CA ARG A 67 2.60 7.25 6.94
C ARG A 67 2.50 8.76 7.07
N THR A 68 2.82 9.46 6.00
CA THR A 68 2.66 10.91 5.86
C THR A 68 1.66 11.22 4.74
N PRO A 69 1.11 12.44 4.66
CA PRO A 69 0.27 12.85 3.53
C PRO A 69 0.96 12.78 2.17
N PHE A 70 2.30 12.76 2.14
CA PHE A 70 3.10 12.78 0.90
C PHE A 70 3.65 11.41 0.50
N GLY A 71 3.52 10.40 1.37
CA GLY A 71 4.07 9.08 1.12
C GLY A 71 4.19 8.24 2.39
N GLN A 72 4.59 6.99 2.18
CA GLN A 72 4.72 5.97 3.21
C GLN A 72 6.16 5.47 3.20
N THR A 73 6.80 5.45 4.36
CA THR A 73 8.12 4.84 4.55
C THR A 73 7.95 3.54 5.32
N PHE A 74 8.57 2.49 4.83
CA PHE A 74 8.54 1.16 5.40
C PHE A 74 9.96 0.74 5.73
N GLU A 75 10.18 0.31 6.96
CA GLU A 75 11.42 -0.33 7.37
C GLU A 75 11.22 -1.84 7.27
N PHE A 76 12.10 -2.52 6.53
CA PHE A 76 12.10 -3.96 6.38
C PHE A 76 13.40 -4.55 6.88
N THR A 77 13.31 -5.58 7.70
CA THR A 77 14.44 -6.44 8.02
C THR A 77 14.42 -7.66 7.10
N THR A 78 15.53 -7.87 6.39
CA THR A 78 15.79 -9.06 5.56
C THR A 78 16.88 -9.90 6.23
N ALA A 79 17.14 -11.12 5.73
CA ALA A 79 18.22 -11.96 6.24
C ALA A 79 19.62 -11.32 6.14
N LYS A 80 19.81 -10.33 5.27
CA LYS A 80 21.12 -9.71 5.01
C LYS A 80 21.27 -8.34 5.68
N ARG A 81 20.17 -7.58 5.84
CA ARG A 81 20.19 -6.18 6.31
C ARG A 81 18.79 -5.64 6.61
N THR A 82 18.75 -4.54 7.35
CA THR A 82 17.57 -3.66 7.45
C THR A 82 17.63 -2.60 6.36
N VAL A 83 16.51 -2.35 5.68
CA VAL A 83 16.38 -1.37 4.59
C VAL A 83 15.13 -0.53 4.77
N ASP A 84 15.27 0.76 4.46
CA ASP A 84 14.14 1.69 4.38
C ASP A 84 13.67 1.82 2.94
N VAL A 85 12.37 1.66 2.74
CA VAL A 85 11.70 1.81 1.45
C VAL A 85 10.72 2.96 1.54
N ARG A 86 10.89 3.98 0.69
CA ARG A 86 9.97 5.10 0.56
C ARG A 86 9.06 4.89 -0.65
N CYS A 87 7.77 4.90 -0.41
CA CYS A 87 6.72 4.83 -1.42
C CYS A 87 5.95 6.15 -1.48
N GLU A 88 5.86 6.74 -2.65
CA GLU A 88 5.12 7.99 -2.88
C GLU A 88 4.22 7.85 -4.11
N ARG A 89 3.11 8.59 -4.13
CA ARG A 89 2.25 8.66 -5.32
C ARG A 89 2.87 9.54 -6.38
N ALA A 90 2.67 9.18 -7.65
CA ALA A 90 3.16 9.93 -8.80
C ALA A 90 2.73 11.41 -8.80
N PHE A 91 1.54 11.75 -8.30
CA PHE A 91 1.03 13.12 -8.18
C PHE A 91 0.51 13.43 -6.77
N VAL A 92 1.30 13.15 -5.72
CA VAL A 92 1.04 13.43 -4.30
C VAL A 92 -0.28 12.84 -3.76
N LEU A 93 -1.42 13.32 -4.23
CA LEU A 93 -2.77 12.85 -3.92
C LEU A 93 -3.35 11.89 -4.97
N LEU A 94 -2.78 11.82 -6.17
CA LEU A 94 -3.29 11.03 -7.29
C LEU A 94 -2.18 10.25 -8.00
N GLY A 95 -2.56 9.19 -8.70
CA GLY A 95 -1.65 8.38 -9.50
C GLY A 95 -0.99 7.23 -8.73
N GLU A 96 -0.25 6.43 -9.51
CA GLU A 96 0.38 5.19 -9.09
C GLU A 96 1.46 5.40 -8.02
N TYR A 97 1.60 4.42 -7.12
CA TYR A 97 2.70 4.42 -6.17
C TYR A 97 4.01 3.98 -6.83
N THR A 98 5.06 4.73 -6.55
CA THR A 98 6.44 4.38 -6.89
C THR A 98 7.21 4.17 -5.59
N CYS A 99 7.73 2.97 -5.38
CA CYS A 99 8.55 2.62 -4.21
C CYS A 99 10.03 2.57 -4.58
N ARG A 100 10.90 3.09 -3.71
CA ARG A 100 12.35 3.15 -3.91
C ARG A 100 13.08 2.96 -2.58
N LEU A 101 14.29 2.41 -2.61
CA LEU A 101 15.17 2.41 -1.43
C LEU A 101 15.48 3.86 -1.05
N ARG A 102 15.42 4.15 0.25
CA ARG A 102 15.75 5.47 0.82
C ARG A 102 17.25 5.62 1.03
#